data_AF-A0A924GLN6-F1
#
_entry.id   AF-A0A924GLN6-F1
#
_cell.length_a   1.000
_cell.length_b   1.000
_cell.length_c   1.000
_cell.angle_alpha   90.00
_cell.angle_beta   90.00
_cell.angle_gamma   90.00
#
_symmetry.space_group_name_H-M   'P 1'
#
loop_
_entity.id
_entity.type
_entity.pdbx_description
1 polymer ?
#
loop_
_entity_poly.entity_id
_entity_poly.type
_entity_poly.pdbx_seq_one_letter_code
_entity_poly.pdbx_strand_id
1 'polypeptide(L)' 'RLNEAVSKISSQPDVKQLWGRQGAAPLVMTPEVFDKYARDDITKWSRLIQSASIKVD' A
#
# COMPACT_ATOMS: atom_id res chain seq x y z
N ARG A 1 13.71 12.17 -5.35
CA ARG A 1 12.97 12.82 -6.47
C ARG A 1 11.65 12.14 -6.80
N LEU A 2 11.60 10.88 -7.23
CA LEU A 2 10.31 10.24 -7.60
C LEU A 2 9.34 10.14 -6.40
N ASN A 3 9.79 9.54 -5.29
CA ASN A 3 8.95 9.39 -4.10
C ASN A 3 8.44 10.73 -3.57
N GLU A 4 9.28 11.76 -3.55
CA GLU A 4 8.88 13.12 -3.14
C GLU A 4 7.79 13.70 -4.04
N ALA A 5 7.94 13.57 -5.36
CA ALA A 5 6.96 14.07 -6.33
C ALA A 5 5.62 13.33 -6.18
N VAL A 6 5.65 12.00 -6.06
CA VAL A 6 4.45 11.17 -5.86
C VAL A 6 3.78 11.51 -4.54
N SER A 7 4.55 11.62 -3.46
CA SER A 7 4.05 11.98 -2.12
C SER A 7 3.43 13.37 -2.10
N LYS A 8 4.02 14.32 -2.83
CA LYS A 8 3.47 15.67 -2.96
C LYS A 8 2.12 15.64 -3.67
N ILE A 9 2.00 14.91 -4.78
CA ILE A 9 0.75 14.82 -5.56
C ILE A 9 -0.34 14.10 -4.78
N SER A 10 -0.03 12.92 -4.21
CA SER A 10 -1.00 12.14 -3.43
C SER A 10 -1.45 12.85 -2.14
N SER A 11 -0.67 13.81 -1.66
CA SER A 11 -1.02 14.63 -0.50
C SER A 11 -1.97 15.78 -0.80
N GLN A 12 -2.20 16.13 -2.07
CA GLN A 12 -3.03 17.28 -2.46
C GLN A 12 -4.51 17.03 -2.10
N PRO A 13 -5.25 18.07 -1.64
CA PRO A 13 -6.63 17.90 -1.18
C PRO A 13 -7.61 17.37 -2.23
N ASP A 14 -7.46 17.81 -3.48
CA ASP A 14 -8.25 17.37 -4.63
C ASP A 14 -7.99 15.89 -4.97
N VAL A 15 -6.72 15.47 -4.96
CA VAL A 15 -6.33 14.07 -5.18
C VAL A 15 -6.87 13.18 -4.06
N LYS A 16 -6.75 13.61 -2.79
CA LYS A 16 -7.33 12.90 -1.64
C LYS A 16 -8.83 12.76 -1.77
N GLN A 17 -9.53 13.82 -2.16
CA GLN A 17 -10.97 13.79 -2.36
C GLN A 17 -11.36 12.83 -3.50
N LEU A 18 -10.63 12.86 -4.63
CA LEU A 18 -10.88 11.98 -5.76
C LEU A 18 -10.70 10.50 -5.41
N TRP A 19 -9.65 10.15 -4.66
CA TRP A 19 -9.41 8.78 -4.20
C TRP A 19 -10.44 8.36 -3.15
N GLY A 20 -10.81 9.27 -2.24
CA GLY A 20 -11.83 9.03 -1.23
C GLY A 20 -13.19 8.65 -1.83
N ARG A 21 -13.58 9.27 -2.96
CA ARG A 21 -14.79 8.89 -3.71
C ARG A 21 -14.77 7.45 -4.26
N GLN A 22 -13.58 6.88 -4.42
CA GLN A 22 -13.36 5.50 -4.87
C GLN A 22 -13.08 4.54 -3.70
N GLY A 23 -13.19 5.01 -2.46
CA GLY A 23 -12.89 4.21 -1.26
C GLY A 23 -11.40 4.03 -0.98
N ALA A 24 -10.53 4.82 -1.61
CA ALA A 24 -9.08 4.76 -1.45
C ALA A 24 -8.54 5.93 -0.62
N ALA A 25 -7.47 5.67 0.14
CA ALA A 25 -6.70 6.68 0.86
C ALA A 25 -5.22 6.56 0.50
N PRO A 26 -4.48 7.67 0.35
CA PRO A 26 -3.06 7.62 0.03
C PRO A 26 -2.23 7.14 1.21
N LEU A 27 -1.34 6.20 0.94
CA LEU A 27 -0.26 5.82 1.84
C LEU A 27 1.00 6.59 1.44
N VAL A 28 1.46 7.49 2.29
CA VAL A 28 2.68 8.29 2.08
C VAL A 28 3.77 7.74 2.97
N MET A 29 4.84 7.25 2.35
CA MET A 29 5.94 6.58 3.04
C MET A 29 7.24 6.75 2.27
N THR A 30 8.37 6.59 2.96
CA THR A 30 9.68 6.53 2.28
C THR A 30 9.83 5.20 1.54
N PRO A 31 10.74 5.10 0.56
CA PRO A 31 11.03 3.83 -0.14
C PRO A 31 11.39 2.68 0.81
N GLU A 32 12.14 2.96 1.88
CA GLU A 32 12.59 1.96 2.85
C GLU A 32 11.42 1.44 3.68
N VAL A 33 10.50 2.33 4.08
CA VAL A 33 9.27 1.95 4.79
C VAL A 33 8.36 1.13 3.87
N PHE A 34 8.29 1.47 2.57
CA PHE A 34 7.51 0.71 1.60
C PHE A 34 8.05 -0.69 1.36
N ASP A 35 9.37 -0.85 1.22
CA ASP A 35 10.01 -2.18 1.08
C ASP A 35 9.68 -3.06 2.29
N LYS A 36 9.82 -2.51 3.51
CA LYS A 36 9.45 -3.23 4.73
C LYS A 36 7.96 -3.58 4.76
N TYR A 37 7.07 -2.63 4.45
CA TYR A 37 5.63 -2.85 4.45
C TYR A 37 5.22 -4.00 3.53
N ALA A 38 5.77 -4.03 2.30
CA ALA A 38 5.49 -5.10 1.34
C ALA A 38 5.99 -6.47 1.82
N ARG A 39 7.20 -6.55 2.40
CA ARG A 39 7.76 -7.81 2.93
C ARG A 39 6.97 -8.34 4.13
N ASP A 40 6.52 -7.46 5.00
CA ASP A 40 5.72 -7.82 6.16
C ASP A 40 4.36 -8.40 5.71
N ASP A 41 3.72 -7.78 4.71
CA ASP A 41 2.48 -8.29 4.14
C ASP A 41 2.68 -9.65 3.46
N ILE A 42 3.73 -9.83 2.64
CA ILE A 42 4.06 -11.14 2.06
C ILE A 42 4.21 -12.20 3.14
N THR A 43 4.93 -11.89 4.22
CA THR A 43 5.16 -12.81 5.33
C THR A 43 3.84 -13.17 6.03
N LYS A 44 3.01 -12.17 6.31
CA LYS A 44 1.71 -12.35 6.96
C LYS A 44 0.78 -13.22 6.12
N TRP A 45 0.60 -12.88 4.85
CA TRP A 45 -0.35 -13.57 3.98
C TRP A 45 0.13 -14.97 3.60
N SER A 46 1.44 -15.17 3.43
CA SER A 46 2.03 -16.50 3.23
C SER A 46 1.73 -17.44 4.41
N ARG A 47 1.92 -16.98 5.66
CA ARG A 47 1.58 -17.76 6.86
C ARG A 47 0.09 -18.10 6.90
N LEU A 48 -0.78 -17.13 6.62
CA LEU A 48 -2.22 -17.34 6.62
C LEU A 48 -2.62 -18.41 5.60
N ILE A 49 -2.18 -18.26 4.34
CA ILE A 49 -2.48 -19.18 3.24
C ILE A 49 -2.06 -20.60 3.59
N GLN A 50 -0.83 -20.77 4.10
CA GLN A 50 -0.33 -22.08 4.51
C GLN A 50 -1.14 -22.67 5.66
N SER A 51 -1.42 -21.89 6.70
CA SER A 51 -2.17 -22.36 7.88
C SER A 51 -3.61 -22.75 7.56
N ALA A 52 -4.25 -22.07 6.61
CA ALA A 52 -5.63 -22.29 6.21
C ALA A 52 -5.76 -23.23 4.99
N SER A 53 -4.64 -23.74 4.45
CA SER A 53 -4.62 -24.55 3.22
C SER A 53 -5.38 -23.93 2.05
N ILE A 54 -5.33 -22.59 1.94
CA ILE A 54 -6.00 -21.85 0.87
C ILE A 54 -5.30 -22.15 -0.45
N LYS A 55 -6.07 -22.54 -1.46
CA LYS A 55 -5.60 -22.75 -2.82
C LYS A 55 -6.20 -21.68 -3.74
N VAL A 56 -5.44 -21.27 -4.74
CA VAL A 56 -5.98 -20.50 -5.86
C VAL A 56 -6.48 -21.53 -6.86
N ASP A 57 -7.71 -21.35 -7.33
CA ASP A 57 -8.33 -22.20 -8.36
C ASP A 57 -7.61 -22.10 -9.71
#